data_AF-A0A7S0GP38-F1
#
_entry.id   AF-A0A7S0GP38-F1
#
_cell.length_a   1.000
_cell.length_b   1.000
_cell.length_c   1.000
_cell.angle_alpha   90.00
_cell.angle_beta   90.00
_cell.angle_gamma   90.00
#
_symmetry.space_group_name_H-M   'P 1'
#
loop_
_entity.id
_entity.type
_entity.pdbx_description
1 polymer ?
#
loop_
_entity_poly.entity_id
_entity_poly.type
_entity_poly.pdbx_seq_one_letter_code
_entity_poly.pdbx_strand_id
1 'polypeptide(L)'
;QSHLPDSRPDSGKVALLLMALAASSGVSCADIEERSVRPEGKETGARELSGFQSLIECIPKPNLPEIVIFDLDYTLWACNAEDMILPVVRISNLGFADATGRQVRGALDALEILKGLKKAGVALGIASAGSRRGHSLALLRALGLDGFFKPHCICVFPGAKDEHIKRVCKAARVEPDKAILVDDMPYNRHACKRTGAMFQFLKRKLVSFTDMEKALATYSAQATQRNSFKNWFKSVPINYNPNPPDSKDSSTSQLSNPTTINSIRNPSVSTSSSQASSLESLIPVTPNTPAVSSAS
;
A
#
# COMPACT_ATOMS: atom_id res chain seq x y z
N GLN A 1 45.18 19.33 -15.41
CA GLN A 1 44.65 20.10 -14.28
C GLN A 1 43.17 20.31 -14.48
N SER A 2 42.33 19.60 -13.70
CA SER A 2 41.06 20.10 -13.11
C SER A 2 40.35 18.92 -12.45
N HIS A 3 40.67 18.69 -11.17
CA HIS A 3 39.92 17.80 -10.30
C HIS A 3 38.57 18.46 -9.96
N LEU A 4 37.46 17.81 -10.30
CA LEU A 4 36.14 18.11 -9.75
C LEU A 4 35.95 17.29 -8.45
N PRO A 5 35.39 17.88 -7.38
CA PRO A 5 35.14 17.14 -6.14
C PRO A 5 33.93 16.22 -6.29
N ASP A 6 34.11 14.96 -5.90
CA ASP A 6 33.04 13.95 -5.78
C ASP A 6 32.13 14.35 -4.60
N SER A 7 31.03 15.06 -4.89
CA SER A 7 30.04 15.49 -3.91
C SER A 7 29.03 14.39 -3.64
N ARG A 8 29.48 13.29 -3.03
CA ARG A 8 28.55 12.34 -2.39
C ARG A 8 28.13 12.90 -1.03
N PRO A 9 26.82 12.93 -0.72
CA PRO A 9 26.38 13.35 0.59
C PRO A 9 26.93 12.39 1.65
N ASP A 10 27.55 12.97 2.67
CA ASP A 10 28.05 12.29 3.86
C ASP A 10 26.94 11.43 4.47
N SER A 11 27.13 10.10 4.43
CA SER A 11 26.19 9.10 4.95
C SER A 11 25.83 9.33 6.43
N GLY A 12 26.70 10.00 7.20
CA GLY A 12 26.43 10.39 8.58
C GLY A 12 25.34 11.46 8.70
N LYS A 13 25.27 12.41 7.76
CA LYS A 13 24.26 13.49 7.77
C LYS A 13 22.88 12.99 7.39
N VAL A 14 22.80 12.01 6.50
CA VAL A 14 21.53 11.37 6.10
C VAL A 14 20.96 10.56 7.28
N ALA A 15 21.80 9.81 7.99
CA ALA A 15 21.39 9.09 9.19
C ALA A 15 20.92 10.04 10.32
N LEU A 16 21.60 11.18 10.50
CA LEU A 16 21.22 12.19 11.48
C LEU A 16 19.87 12.85 11.14
N LEU A 17 19.62 13.14 9.86
CA LEU A 17 18.35 13.71 9.39
C LEU A 17 17.18 12.73 9.55
N LEU A 18 17.40 11.44 9.24
CA LEU A 18 16.39 10.40 9.43
C LEU A 18 16.08 10.13 10.91
N MET A 19 17.11 10.18 11.78
CA MET A 19 16.94 10.06 13.23
C MET A 19 16.22 11.29 13.81
N ALA A 20 16.54 12.50 13.35
CA ALA A 20 15.89 13.73 13.80
C ALA A 20 14.40 13.79 13.41
N LEU A 21 14.05 13.34 12.20
CA LEU A 21 12.66 13.23 11.74
C LEU A 21 11.86 12.14 12.48
N ALA A 22 12.52 11.06 12.89
CA ALA A 22 11.90 10.03 13.73
C ALA A 22 11.65 10.53 15.17
N ALA A 23 12.59 11.29 15.73
CA ALA A 23 12.51 11.85 17.08
C ALA A 23 11.50 13.01 17.20
N SER A 24 11.22 13.74 16.11
CA SER A 24 10.26 14.87 16.11
C SER A 24 8.78 14.45 16.02
N SER A 25 8.46 13.16 16.13
CA SER A 25 7.07 12.66 16.08
C SER A 25 6.33 12.67 17.43
N GLY A 26 6.95 13.24 18.48
CA GLY A 26 6.30 13.58 19.74
C GLY A 26 5.29 14.72 19.58
N VAL A 27 4.08 14.41 19.13
CA VAL A 27 2.98 15.37 19.05
C VAL A 27 2.02 15.17 20.23
N SER A 28 2.04 16.14 21.13
CA SER A 28 1.04 16.33 22.19
C SER A 28 -0.32 16.70 21.59
N CYS A 29 -1.38 16.23 22.24
CA CYS A 29 -2.77 16.34 21.82
C CYS A 29 -3.39 17.64 22.36
N ALA A 30 -3.12 18.77 21.70
CA ALA A 30 -3.91 20.01 21.84
C ALA A 30 -3.66 20.89 20.61
N ASP A 31 -4.70 21.62 20.19
CA ASP A 31 -4.75 22.55 19.05
C ASP A 31 -5.13 21.94 17.69
N ILE A 32 -6.35 21.43 17.62
CA ILE A 32 -7.11 21.34 16.36
C ILE A 32 -8.49 21.95 16.61
N GLU A 33 -8.62 23.24 16.34
CA GLU A 33 -9.79 23.84 15.72
C GLU A 33 -9.36 25.19 15.11
N GLU A 34 -9.96 25.54 13.97
CA GLU A 34 -9.69 26.76 13.19
C GLU A 34 -8.40 26.82 12.32
N ARG A 35 -8.39 26.06 11.23
CA ARG A 35 -7.73 26.48 9.98
C ARG A 35 -8.69 26.38 8.81
N SER A 36 -9.74 27.20 8.88
CA SER A 36 -10.52 27.59 7.70
C SER A 36 -9.74 28.69 6.97
N VAL A 37 -9.45 28.44 5.69
CA VAL A 37 -8.94 29.40 4.69
C VAL A 37 -7.63 30.13 5.05
N ARG A 38 -6.47 29.55 4.69
CA ARG A 38 -5.26 30.33 4.38
C ARG A 38 -5.14 30.49 2.87
N PRO A 39 -4.70 31.66 2.37
CA PRO A 39 -4.50 31.87 0.95
C PRO A 39 -3.35 31.02 0.45
N GLU A 40 -3.47 30.53 -0.80
CA GLU A 40 -2.46 29.73 -1.49
C GLU A 40 -1.13 30.49 -1.58
N GLY A 41 -0.20 30.17 -0.68
CA GLY A 41 1.19 30.58 -0.78
C GLY A 41 1.94 29.61 -1.69
N LYS A 42 2.32 30.05 -2.89
CA LYS A 42 3.18 29.27 -3.82
C LYS A 42 4.52 28.84 -3.20
N GLU A 43 4.98 29.50 -2.14
CA GLU A 43 6.28 29.24 -1.52
C GLU A 43 6.34 27.97 -0.66
N THR A 44 5.24 27.57 -0.01
CA THR A 44 5.26 26.37 0.85
C THR A 44 5.35 25.09 0.03
N GLY A 45 4.60 25.02 -1.08
CA GLY A 45 4.61 23.85 -1.96
C GLY A 45 5.96 23.62 -2.66
N ALA A 46 6.66 24.68 -3.05
CA ALA A 46 7.99 24.55 -3.66
C ALA A 46 9.05 24.03 -2.66
N ARG A 47 8.98 24.49 -1.40
CA ARG A 47 9.86 24.03 -0.33
C ARG A 47 9.57 22.58 0.08
N GLU A 48 8.31 22.19 0.16
CA GLU A 48 7.93 20.80 0.46
C GLU A 48 8.30 19.85 -0.69
N LEU A 49 8.10 20.26 -1.94
CA LEU A 49 8.51 19.47 -3.10
C LEU A 49 10.02 19.22 -3.14
N SER A 50 10.82 20.29 -2.92
CA SER A 50 12.27 20.16 -2.84
C SER A 50 12.71 19.30 -1.65
N GLY A 51 12.02 19.38 -0.52
CA GLY A 51 12.24 18.52 0.65
C GLY A 51 11.99 17.04 0.34
N PHE A 52 10.81 16.72 -0.22
CA PHE A 52 10.43 15.35 -0.59
C PHE A 52 11.39 14.75 -1.62
N GLN A 53 11.73 15.52 -2.66
CA GLN A 53 12.66 15.07 -3.70
C GLN A 53 14.07 14.86 -3.14
N SER A 54 14.53 15.74 -2.25
CA SER A 54 15.84 15.58 -1.60
C SER A 54 15.86 14.33 -0.70
N LEU A 55 14.77 14.08 0.04
CA LEU A 55 14.65 12.90 0.89
C LEU A 55 14.75 11.61 0.07
N ILE A 56 13.96 11.47 -0.99
CA ILE A 56 13.95 10.23 -1.78
C ILE A 56 15.29 9.98 -2.48
N GLU A 57 15.99 11.04 -2.91
CA GLU A 57 17.33 10.95 -3.51
C GLU A 57 18.42 10.59 -2.49
N CYS A 58 18.22 10.92 -1.20
CA CYS A 58 19.16 10.59 -0.13
C CYS A 58 19.02 9.15 0.38
N ILE A 59 17.88 8.48 0.16
CA ILE A 59 17.68 7.10 0.63
C ILE A 59 18.44 6.15 -0.30
N PRO A 60 19.34 5.29 0.22
CA PRO A 60 20.01 4.28 -0.58
C PRO A 60 19.00 3.38 -1.30
N LYS A 61 19.21 3.08 -2.58
CA LYS A 61 18.28 2.27 -3.38
C LYS A 61 17.84 0.94 -2.72
N PRO A 62 18.70 0.16 -2.04
CA PRO A 62 18.27 -1.06 -1.33
C PRO A 62 17.30 -0.80 -0.16
N ASN A 63 17.22 0.44 0.30
CA ASN A 63 16.37 0.91 1.39
C ASN A 63 15.14 1.68 0.89
N LEU A 64 14.95 1.83 -0.43
CA LEU A 64 13.70 2.31 -1.01
C LEU A 64 12.72 1.14 -1.19
N PRO A 65 11.40 1.39 -1.11
CA PRO A 65 10.42 0.40 -1.53
C PRO A 65 10.55 0.16 -3.03
N GLU A 66 10.35 -1.08 -3.47
CA GLU A 66 10.31 -1.39 -4.90
C GLU A 66 8.97 -0.97 -5.53
N ILE A 67 7.90 -0.89 -4.72
CA ILE A 67 6.58 -0.40 -5.13
C ILE A 67 5.87 0.37 -4.01
N VAL A 68 5.17 1.44 -4.39
CA VAL A 68 4.15 2.08 -3.55
C VAL A 68 2.78 1.84 -4.16
N ILE A 69 1.88 1.30 -3.35
CA ILE A 69 0.51 0.95 -3.72
C ILE A 69 -0.41 1.95 -3.02
N PHE A 70 -1.22 2.66 -3.80
CA PHE A 70 -2.19 3.62 -3.27
C PHE A 70 -3.59 3.02 -3.30
N ASP A 71 -4.35 3.26 -2.24
CA ASP A 71 -5.81 3.27 -2.36
C ASP A 71 -6.28 4.49 -3.17
N LEU A 72 -7.59 4.64 -3.37
CA LEU A 72 -8.17 5.67 -4.20
C LEU A 72 -9.05 6.62 -3.40
N ASP A 73 -10.18 6.11 -2.90
CA ASP A 73 -11.19 6.92 -2.24
C ASP A 73 -10.63 7.46 -0.93
N TYR A 74 -10.77 8.77 -0.72
CA TYR A 74 -10.14 9.48 0.41
C TYR A 74 -8.61 9.36 0.52
N THR A 75 -7.94 8.79 -0.49
CA THR A 75 -6.47 8.70 -0.59
C THR A 75 -5.93 9.61 -1.69
N LEU A 76 -6.48 9.53 -2.91
CA LEU A 76 -6.10 10.41 -4.02
C LEU A 76 -7.14 11.51 -4.29
N TRP A 77 -8.37 11.37 -3.79
CA TRP A 77 -9.45 12.35 -3.92
C TRP A 77 -10.42 12.28 -2.75
N ALA A 78 -11.19 13.36 -2.53
CA ALA A 78 -12.03 13.55 -1.34
C ALA A 78 -13.47 13.01 -1.48
N CYS A 79 -13.66 11.86 -2.13
CA CYS A 79 -14.96 11.23 -2.29
C CYS A 79 -14.84 9.71 -2.48
N ASN A 80 -15.96 8.99 -2.43
CA ASN A 80 -16.02 7.67 -3.04
C ASN A 80 -16.27 7.83 -4.54
N ALA A 81 -15.55 7.11 -5.38
CA ALA A 81 -15.73 7.15 -6.82
C ALA A 81 -17.13 6.68 -7.25
N GLU A 82 -17.78 5.84 -6.44
CA GLU A 82 -19.12 5.30 -6.73
C GLU A 82 -20.23 6.34 -6.62
N ASP A 83 -20.01 7.38 -5.83
CA ASP A 83 -20.97 8.45 -5.59
C ASP A 83 -20.96 9.51 -6.71
N MET A 84 -20.06 9.37 -7.69
CA MET A 84 -19.89 10.34 -8.77
C MET A 84 -20.73 9.95 -10.00
N ILE A 85 -21.35 10.94 -10.64
CA ILE A 85 -22.14 10.72 -11.86
C ILE A 85 -21.30 11.05 -13.10
N LEU A 86 -21.00 10.04 -13.92
CA LEU A 86 -20.21 10.23 -15.13
C LEU A 86 -21.00 11.00 -16.23
N PRO A 87 -20.31 11.75 -17.12
CA PRO A 87 -18.87 11.96 -17.16
C PRO A 87 -18.36 12.88 -16.04
N VAL A 88 -17.10 12.67 -15.63
CA VAL A 88 -16.36 13.64 -14.83
C VAL A 88 -15.46 14.47 -15.73
N VAL A 89 -15.39 15.77 -15.45
CA VAL A 89 -14.55 16.73 -16.18
C VAL A 89 -13.59 17.41 -15.23
N ARG A 90 -12.34 17.59 -15.68
CA ARG A 90 -11.35 18.35 -14.91
C ARG A 90 -11.76 19.82 -14.89
N ILE A 91 -11.82 20.42 -13.71
CA ILE A 91 -12.15 21.85 -13.54
C ILE A 91 -10.97 22.68 -13.04
N SER A 92 -9.94 22.02 -12.49
CA SER A 92 -8.69 22.67 -12.08
C SER A 92 -7.55 21.64 -12.02
N ASN A 93 -6.35 22.09 -11.67
CA ASN A 93 -5.22 21.18 -11.49
C ASN A 93 -5.49 20.09 -10.45
N LEU A 94 -6.32 20.41 -9.45
CA LEU A 94 -6.58 19.59 -8.27
C LEU A 94 -8.06 19.21 -8.15
N GLY A 95 -8.88 19.42 -9.17
CA GLY A 95 -10.32 19.30 -9.04
C GLY A 95 -10.99 18.79 -10.30
N PHE A 96 -12.08 18.06 -10.09
CA PHE A 96 -13.00 17.62 -11.13
C PHE A 96 -14.45 17.85 -10.69
N ALA A 97 -15.33 17.99 -11.66
CA ALA A 97 -16.78 18.02 -11.45
C ALA A 97 -17.43 16.84 -12.15
N ASP A 98 -18.51 16.32 -11.58
CA ASP A 98 -19.35 15.30 -12.22
C ASP A 98 -20.46 15.91 -13.07
N ALA A 99 -21.29 15.07 -13.70
CA ALA A 99 -22.36 15.52 -14.58
C ALA A 99 -23.46 16.36 -13.91
N THR A 100 -23.53 16.34 -12.57
CA THR A 100 -24.46 17.18 -11.79
C THR A 100 -23.85 18.52 -11.38
N GLY A 101 -22.56 18.73 -11.69
CA GLY A 101 -21.80 19.89 -11.25
C GLY A 101 -21.21 19.74 -9.84
N ARG A 102 -21.31 18.55 -9.21
CA ARG A 102 -20.67 18.29 -7.91
C ARG A 102 -19.16 18.33 -8.07
N GLN A 103 -18.51 19.25 -7.37
CA GLN A 103 -17.06 19.42 -7.41
C GLN A 103 -16.38 18.59 -6.32
N VAL A 104 -15.27 17.95 -6.68
CA VAL A 104 -14.43 17.18 -5.77
C VAL A 104 -12.98 17.57 -5.96
N ARG A 105 -12.24 17.63 -4.83
CA ARG A 105 -10.81 17.90 -4.80
C ARG A 105 -10.00 16.60 -4.78
N GLY A 106 -8.93 16.56 -5.57
CA GLY A 106 -7.82 15.64 -5.44
C GLY A 106 -6.90 15.97 -4.26
N ALA A 107 -6.00 15.05 -3.97
CA ALA A 107 -4.88 15.28 -3.07
C ALA A 107 -3.91 16.30 -3.70
N LEU A 108 -3.57 17.35 -2.94
CA LEU A 108 -2.74 18.48 -3.39
C LEU A 108 -1.39 18.01 -3.92
N ASP A 109 -0.74 17.10 -3.19
CA ASP A 109 0.64 16.69 -3.42
C ASP A 109 0.74 15.45 -4.32
N ALA A 110 -0.38 14.80 -4.66
CA ALA A 110 -0.37 13.49 -5.30
C ALA A 110 0.41 13.46 -6.62
N LEU A 111 0.22 14.46 -7.48
CA LEU A 111 0.92 14.50 -8.77
C LEU A 111 2.44 14.51 -8.58
N GLU A 112 2.94 15.35 -7.68
CA GLU A 112 4.37 15.50 -7.45
C GLU A 112 4.97 14.33 -6.67
N ILE A 113 4.24 13.75 -5.72
CA ILE A 113 4.59 12.49 -5.06
C ILE A 113 4.80 11.38 -6.09
N LEU A 114 3.84 11.19 -7.01
CA LEU A 114 3.92 10.15 -8.03
C LEU A 114 5.09 10.39 -8.99
N LYS A 115 5.36 11.65 -9.36
CA LYS A 115 6.55 12.02 -10.17
C LYS A 115 7.85 11.68 -9.43
N GLY A 116 7.98 12.07 -8.17
CA GLY A 116 9.18 11.83 -7.38
C GLY A 116 9.48 10.34 -7.20
N LEU A 117 8.46 9.55 -6.84
CA LEU A 117 8.56 8.09 -6.74
C LEU A 117 8.98 7.45 -8.07
N LYS A 118 8.32 7.83 -9.18
CA LYS A 118 8.64 7.31 -10.51
C LYS A 118 10.07 7.66 -10.95
N LYS A 119 10.51 8.90 -10.69
CA LYS A 119 11.89 9.36 -10.97
C LYS A 119 12.93 8.57 -10.18
N ALA A 120 12.62 8.20 -8.93
CA ALA A 120 13.47 7.35 -8.10
C ALA A 120 13.44 5.86 -8.49
N GLY A 121 12.67 5.48 -9.53
CA GLY A 121 12.56 4.10 -9.99
C GLY A 121 11.65 3.23 -9.14
N VAL A 122 10.81 3.82 -8.30
CA VAL A 122 9.80 3.11 -7.50
C VAL A 122 8.58 2.84 -8.36
N ALA A 123 8.14 1.58 -8.42
CA ALA A 123 6.92 1.23 -9.14
C ALA A 123 5.68 1.79 -8.43
N LEU A 124 4.61 2.01 -9.19
CA LEU A 124 3.35 2.56 -8.70
C LEU A 124 2.21 1.59 -8.98
N GLY A 125 1.37 1.35 -7.98
CA GLY A 125 0.19 0.50 -8.09
C GLY A 125 -1.05 1.10 -7.41
N ILE A 126 -2.21 0.57 -7.76
CA ILE A 126 -3.50 0.92 -7.15
C ILE A 126 -4.13 -0.32 -6.54
N ALA A 127 -4.65 -0.21 -5.32
CA ALA A 127 -5.42 -1.24 -4.64
C ALA A 127 -6.67 -0.64 -3.99
N SER A 128 -7.80 -0.66 -4.69
CA SER A 128 -9.08 -0.11 -4.20
C SER A 128 -10.18 -1.16 -4.22
N ALA A 129 -10.98 -1.19 -3.14
CA ALA A 129 -12.09 -2.12 -2.97
C ALA A 129 -13.41 -1.65 -3.64
N GLY A 130 -13.35 -0.60 -4.47
CA GLY A 130 -14.53 -0.07 -5.16
C GLY A 130 -15.13 -1.06 -6.16
N SER A 131 -16.46 -1.10 -6.22
CA SER A 131 -17.27 -1.89 -7.16
C SER A 131 -17.33 -1.28 -8.56
N ARG A 132 -17.18 0.04 -8.68
CA ARG A 132 -17.28 0.75 -9.96
C ARG A 132 -15.92 1.12 -10.56
N ARG A 133 -15.17 0.12 -11.04
CA ARG A 133 -13.85 0.30 -11.70
C ARG A 133 -13.85 1.42 -12.76
N GLY A 134 -14.91 1.49 -13.59
CA GLY A 134 -15.02 2.52 -14.63
C GLY A 134 -15.02 3.95 -14.07
N HIS A 135 -15.61 4.19 -12.90
CA HIS A 135 -15.63 5.50 -12.26
C HIS A 135 -14.24 5.85 -11.74
N SER A 136 -13.60 4.94 -11.00
CA SER A 136 -12.23 5.11 -10.51
C SER A 136 -11.24 5.46 -11.64
N LEU A 137 -11.34 4.78 -12.79
CA LEU A 137 -10.51 5.08 -13.96
C LEU A 137 -10.83 6.44 -14.59
N ALA A 138 -12.10 6.85 -14.62
CA ALA A 138 -12.49 8.17 -15.11
C ALA A 138 -11.93 9.29 -14.21
N LEU A 139 -11.95 9.10 -12.89
CA LEU A 139 -11.38 10.05 -11.93
C LEU A 139 -9.85 10.16 -12.06
N LEU A 140 -9.15 9.02 -12.19
CA LEU A 140 -7.70 9.02 -12.46
C LEU A 140 -7.35 9.82 -13.72
N ARG A 141 -8.11 9.64 -14.80
CA ARG A 141 -7.93 10.40 -16.05
C ARG A 141 -8.24 11.88 -15.88
N ALA A 142 -9.33 12.22 -15.20
CA ALA A 142 -9.71 13.61 -14.96
C ALA A 142 -8.64 14.36 -14.17
N LEU A 143 -7.94 13.70 -13.23
CA LEU A 143 -6.83 14.27 -12.49
C LEU A 143 -5.47 14.17 -13.22
N GLY A 144 -5.41 13.50 -14.37
CA GLY A 144 -4.16 13.28 -15.12
C GLY A 144 -3.17 12.33 -14.42
N LEU A 145 -3.69 11.40 -13.60
CA LEU A 145 -2.88 10.48 -12.79
C LEU A 145 -2.76 9.08 -13.41
N ASP A 146 -3.59 8.74 -14.40
CA ASP A 146 -3.63 7.42 -15.03
C ASP A 146 -2.31 7.03 -15.69
N GLY A 147 -1.60 7.98 -16.30
CA GLY A 147 -0.28 7.75 -16.93
C GLY A 147 0.87 7.37 -15.98
N PHE A 148 0.66 7.40 -14.67
CA PHE A 148 1.64 6.97 -13.68
C PHE A 148 1.60 5.46 -13.41
N PHE A 149 0.44 4.83 -13.60
CA PHE A 149 0.21 3.45 -13.22
C PHE A 149 0.23 2.54 -14.44
N LYS A 150 1.00 1.45 -14.38
CA LYS A 150 0.91 0.42 -15.43
C LYS A 150 -0.48 -0.22 -15.38
N PRO A 151 -1.14 -0.52 -16.51
CA PRO A 151 -2.50 -1.08 -16.50
C PRO A 151 -2.67 -2.34 -15.65
N HIS A 152 -1.66 -3.22 -15.61
CA HIS A 152 -1.65 -4.44 -14.81
C HIS A 152 -1.41 -4.21 -13.30
N CYS A 153 -0.95 -3.01 -12.91
CA CYS A 153 -0.80 -2.62 -11.50
C CYS A 153 -2.03 -1.88 -10.96
N ILE A 154 -3.12 -1.78 -11.72
CA ILE A 154 -4.37 -1.13 -11.29
C ILE A 154 -5.40 -2.18 -10.86
N CYS A 155 -5.48 -2.42 -9.56
CA CYS A 155 -6.36 -3.39 -8.92
C CYS A 155 -7.56 -2.67 -8.28
N VAL A 156 -8.73 -2.72 -8.94
CA VAL A 156 -9.97 -2.08 -8.48
C VAL A 156 -11.13 -3.06 -8.66
N PHE A 157 -11.61 -3.64 -7.56
CA PHE A 157 -12.80 -4.51 -7.47
C PHE A 157 -13.18 -4.75 -6.00
N PRO A 158 -14.42 -5.16 -5.68
CA PRO A 158 -14.80 -5.51 -4.31
C PRO A 158 -14.02 -6.72 -3.80
N GLY A 159 -13.39 -6.61 -2.64
CA GLY A 159 -12.69 -7.75 -2.04
C GLY A 159 -11.71 -7.37 -0.94
N ALA A 160 -11.04 -8.39 -0.41
CA ALA A 160 -10.08 -8.23 0.67
C ALA A 160 -8.79 -7.53 0.18
N LYS A 161 -8.27 -6.61 0.98
CA LYS A 161 -7.11 -5.78 0.58
C LYS A 161 -5.81 -6.57 0.42
N ASP A 162 -5.68 -7.71 1.10
CA ASP A 162 -4.52 -8.60 0.96
C ASP A 162 -4.46 -9.26 -0.41
N GLU A 163 -5.61 -9.61 -1.00
CA GLU A 163 -5.68 -10.06 -2.39
C GLU A 163 -5.23 -8.96 -3.36
N HIS A 164 -5.65 -7.71 -3.11
CA HIS A 164 -5.25 -6.57 -3.94
C HIS A 164 -3.73 -6.36 -3.90
N ILE A 165 -3.14 -6.32 -2.70
CA ILE A 165 -1.68 -6.19 -2.52
C ILE A 165 -0.96 -7.31 -3.28
N LYS A 166 -1.37 -8.57 -3.09
CA LYS A 166 -0.75 -9.73 -3.77
C LYS A 166 -0.84 -9.62 -5.29
N ARG A 167 -1.98 -9.22 -5.85
CA ARG A 167 -2.17 -9.06 -7.30
C ARG A 167 -1.29 -7.96 -7.86
N VAL A 168 -1.26 -6.80 -7.21
CA VAL A 168 -0.44 -5.65 -7.63
C VAL A 168 1.05 -6.01 -7.56
N CYS A 169 1.52 -6.57 -6.44
CA CYS A 169 2.90 -7.01 -6.28
C CYS A 169 3.30 -8.07 -7.31
N LYS A 170 2.45 -9.08 -7.57
CA LYS A 170 2.68 -10.08 -8.60
C LYS A 170 2.79 -9.46 -9.99
N ALA A 171 1.90 -8.53 -10.32
CA ALA A 171 1.91 -7.84 -11.61
C ALA A 171 3.17 -6.97 -11.78
N ALA A 172 3.63 -6.33 -10.70
CA ALA A 172 4.86 -5.55 -10.67
C ALA A 172 6.14 -6.41 -10.58
N ARG A 173 6.01 -7.72 -10.33
CA ARG A 173 7.12 -8.66 -10.03
C ARG A 173 7.95 -8.22 -8.80
N VAL A 174 7.26 -7.76 -7.77
CA VAL A 174 7.83 -7.29 -6.51
C VAL A 174 7.33 -8.18 -5.37
N GLU A 175 8.19 -8.46 -4.40
CA GLU A 175 7.80 -9.17 -3.18
C GLU A 175 6.98 -8.24 -2.26
N PRO A 176 5.90 -8.72 -1.62
CA PRO A 176 5.08 -7.86 -0.76
C PRO A 176 5.83 -7.14 0.36
N ASP A 177 6.88 -7.72 0.94
CA ASP A 177 7.69 -7.09 2.00
C ASP A 177 8.59 -5.94 1.49
N LYS A 178 8.57 -5.69 0.18
CA LYS A 178 9.20 -4.54 -0.47
C LYS A 178 8.20 -3.48 -0.93
N ALA A 179 6.93 -3.63 -0.52
CA ALA A 179 5.85 -2.73 -0.85
C ALA A 179 5.44 -1.85 0.34
N ILE A 180 4.98 -0.64 0.02
CA ILE A 180 4.21 0.21 0.94
C ILE A 180 2.77 0.28 0.42
N LEU A 181 1.79 0.01 1.27
CA LEU A 181 0.38 0.39 1.03
C LEU A 181 0.10 1.72 1.72
N VAL A 182 -0.45 2.68 0.98
CA VAL A 182 -0.91 3.98 1.45
C VAL A 182 -2.44 4.02 1.39
N ASP A 183 -3.09 4.21 2.53
CA ASP A 183 -4.54 4.05 2.66
C ASP A 183 -5.09 4.84 3.86
N ASP A 184 -6.33 5.33 3.77
CA ASP A 184 -7.01 6.07 4.84
C ASP A 184 -7.83 5.18 5.78
N MET A 185 -8.05 3.91 5.45
CA MET A 185 -8.83 2.99 6.29
C MET A 185 -7.90 2.19 7.22
N PRO A 186 -7.97 2.40 8.55
CA PRO A 186 -6.97 1.86 9.48
C PRO A 186 -6.98 0.33 9.55
N TYR A 187 -8.12 -0.32 9.26
CA TYR A 187 -8.22 -1.78 9.25
C TYR A 187 -7.41 -2.43 8.11
N ASN A 188 -7.08 -1.70 7.04
CA ASN A 188 -6.27 -2.24 5.94
C ASN A 188 -4.83 -2.57 6.39
N ARG A 189 -4.40 -2.07 7.56
CA ARG A 189 -3.18 -2.53 8.25
C ARG A 189 -3.13 -4.05 8.44
N HIS A 190 -4.27 -4.70 8.67
CA HIS A 190 -4.31 -6.15 8.88
C HIS A 190 -3.94 -6.91 7.60
N ALA A 191 -4.28 -6.39 6.42
CA ALA A 191 -3.86 -6.97 5.14
C ALA A 191 -2.35 -6.85 4.94
N CYS A 192 -1.76 -5.70 5.28
CA CYS A 192 -0.31 -5.51 5.30
C CYS A 192 0.39 -6.48 6.24
N LYS A 193 -0.12 -6.68 7.47
CA LYS A 193 0.43 -7.68 8.40
C LYS A 193 0.41 -9.11 7.82
N ARG A 194 -0.65 -9.50 7.11
CA ARG A 194 -0.76 -10.83 6.49
C ARG A 194 0.12 -11.02 5.25
N THR A 195 0.44 -9.93 4.55
CA THR A 195 1.20 -9.98 3.30
C THR A 195 2.69 -9.69 3.51
N GLY A 196 3.07 -8.99 4.58
CA GLY A 196 4.42 -8.49 4.82
C GLY A 196 4.65 -7.06 4.33
N ALA A 197 3.71 -6.47 3.59
CA ALA A 197 3.81 -5.08 3.15
C ALA A 197 3.82 -4.10 4.32
N MET A 198 4.51 -2.97 4.17
CA MET A 198 4.44 -1.88 5.13
C MET A 198 3.13 -1.10 4.93
N PHE A 199 2.52 -0.64 6.02
CA PHE A 199 1.29 0.17 5.98
C PHE A 199 1.55 1.61 6.40
N GLN A 200 1.24 2.56 5.52
CA GLN A 200 1.16 3.98 5.81
C GLN A 200 -0.30 4.40 5.94
N PHE A 201 -0.66 4.87 7.13
CA PHE A 201 -2.01 5.32 7.45
C PHE A 201 -2.18 6.82 7.18
N LEU A 202 -3.22 7.20 6.42
CA LEU A 202 -3.57 8.59 6.16
C LEU A 202 -4.59 9.13 7.17
N LYS A 203 -4.11 9.54 8.36
CA LYS A 203 -5.01 10.03 9.43
C LYS A 203 -5.89 11.20 9.01
N ARG A 204 -5.37 12.09 8.15
CA ARG A 204 -6.09 13.29 7.69
C ARG A 204 -6.82 13.11 6.37
N LYS A 205 -6.79 11.90 5.78
CA LYS A 205 -7.17 11.62 4.39
C LYS A 205 -6.35 12.46 3.40
N LEU A 206 -6.39 12.06 2.13
CA LEU A 206 -5.62 12.63 1.04
C LEU A 206 -4.11 12.55 1.27
N VAL A 207 -3.40 11.86 0.39
CA VAL A 207 -1.95 11.74 0.52
C VAL A 207 -1.28 13.13 0.47
N SER A 208 -0.35 13.36 1.40
CA SER A 208 0.47 14.56 1.47
C SER A 208 1.97 14.21 1.42
N PHE A 209 2.82 15.22 1.21
CA PHE A 209 4.26 15.03 1.34
C PHE A 209 4.65 14.51 2.73
N THR A 210 4.05 15.05 3.80
CA THR A 210 4.36 14.62 5.17
C THR A 210 4.09 13.13 5.37
N ASP A 211 2.99 12.62 4.82
CA ASP A 211 2.65 11.20 4.92
C ASP A 211 3.68 10.32 4.19
N MET A 212 4.12 10.76 3.01
CA MET A 212 5.07 10.01 2.19
C MET A 212 6.50 10.10 2.71
N GLU A 213 6.93 11.25 3.24
CA GLU A 213 8.22 11.39 3.92
C GLU A 213 8.30 10.45 5.11
N LYS A 214 7.25 10.43 5.95
CA LYS A 214 7.13 9.50 7.07
C LYS A 214 7.17 8.04 6.61
N ALA A 215 6.44 7.70 5.54
CA ALA A 215 6.42 6.35 5.00
C ALA A 215 7.82 5.91 4.53
N LEU A 216 8.49 6.73 3.72
CA LEU A 216 9.81 6.42 3.18
C LEU A 216 10.88 6.34 4.28
N ALA A 217 10.86 7.25 5.25
CA ALA A 217 11.77 7.21 6.40
C ALA A 217 11.56 5.94 7.23
N THR A 218 10.31 5.58 7.52
CA THR A 218 9.96 4.37 8.26
C THR A 218 10.40 3.10 7.51
N TYR A 219 10.12 3.04 6.21
CA TYR A 219 10.51 1.90 5.37
C TYR A 219 12.04 1.76 5.32
N SER A 220 12.76 2.86 5.11
CA SER A 220 14.23 2.88 5.05
C SER A 220 14.87 2.40 6.36
N ALA A 221 14.35 2.82 7.50
CA ALA A 221 14.80 2.35 8.81
C ALA A 221 14.58 0.84 8.97
N GLN A 222 13.41 0.32 8.58
CA GLN A 222 13.10 -1.12 8.62
C GLN A 222 13.96 -1.92 7.64
N ALA A 223 14.21 -1.40 6.43
CA ALA A 223 15.07 -2.03 5.44
C ALA A 223 16.52 -2.15 5.93
N THR A 224 17.03 -1.11 6.59
CA THR A 224 18.37 -1.12 7.21
C THR A 224 18.48 -2.24 8.25
N GLN A 225 17.48 -2.35 9.13
CA GLN A 225 17.46 -3.43 10.13
C GLN A 225 17.41 -4.82 9.46
N ARG A 226 16.53 -5.03 8.48
CA ARG A 226 16.45 -6.31 7.73
C ARG A 226 17.78 -6.69 7.09
N ASN A 227 18.47 -5.72 6.50
CA ASN A 227 19.76 -5.95 5.84
C ASN A 227 20.86 -6.27 6.86
N SER A 228 20.91 -5.58 8.00
CA SER A 228 21.83 -5.89 9.10
C SER A 228 21.63 -7.30 9.65
N PHE A 229 20.38 -7.71 9.90
CA PHE A 229 20.09 -9.08 10.36
C PHE A 229 20.48 -10.14 9.32
N LYS A 230 20.17 -9.92 8.03
CA LYS A 230 20.57 -10.87 6.96
C LYS A 230 22.09 -11.00 6.88
N ASN A 231 22.83 -9.91 7.02
CA ASN A 231 24.29 -9.94 7.00
C ASN A 231 24.85 -10.65 8.25
N TRP A 232 24.23 -10.42 9.42
CA TRP A 232 24.61 -11.11 10.64
C TRP A 232 24.44 -12.63 10.51
N PHE A 233 23.28 -13.12 10.05
CA PHE A 233 23.06 -14.56 9.83
C PHE A 233 24.04 -15.19 8.85
N LYS A 234 24.48 -14.46 7.83
CA LYS A 234 25.52 -14.92 6.88
C LYS A 234 26.91 -14.99 7.51
N SER A 235 27.16 -14.18 8.54
CA SER A 235 28.47 -14.07 9.20
C SER A 235 28.67 -15.05 10.36
N VAL A 236 27.61 -15.73 10.83
CA VAL A 236 27.73 -16.74 11.88
C VAL A 236 28.19 -18.06 11.24
N PRO A 237 29.44 -18.52 11.44
CA PRO A 237 29.85 -19.84 11.01
C PRO A 237 29.03 -20.87 11.79
N ILE A 238 28.16 -21.60 11.11
CA ILE A 238 27.49 -22.76 11.68
C ILE A 238 28.55 -23.85 11.79
N ASN A 239 29.27 -23.88 12.91
CA ASN A 239 30.14 -25.01 13.26
C ASN A 239 29.24 -26.14 13.77
N TYR A 240 28.49 -26.76 12.85
CA TYR A 240 27.76 -27.98 13.14
C TYR A 240 28.78 -29.11 13.17
N ASN A 241 29.11 -29.62 14.35
CA ASN A 241 29.90 -30.83 14.53
C ASN A 241 28.94 -32.02 14.59
N PRO A 242 28.79 -32.84 13.53
CA PRO A 242 27.84 -33.93 13.48
C PRO A 242 28.40 -35.22 14.10
N ASN A 243 29.21 -35.11 15.16
CA ASN A 243 29.64 -36.30 15.90
C ASN A 243 28.63 -36.61 17.01
N PRO A 244 27.75 -37.61 16.84
CA PRO A 244 27.02 -38.16 17.98
C PRO A 244 28.05 -38.76 18.96
N PRO A 245 27.85 -38.62 20.28
CA PRO A 245 28.65 -39.35 21.24
C PRO A 245 28.34 -40.85 21.09
N ASP A 246 29.23 -41.56 20.41
CA ASP A 246 29.23 -43.01 20.39
C ASP A 246 29.67 -43.53 21.77
N SER A 247 28.69 -44.16 22.40
CA SER A 247 28.81 -45.45 23.08
C SER A 247 29.06 -45.49 24.60
N LYS A 248 28.22 -46.35 25.20
CA LYS A 248 28.42 -47.15 26.41
C LYS A 248 28.24 -46.43 27.75
N ASP A 249 27.10 -46.69 28.38
CA ASP A 249 27.15 -47.53 29.59
C ASP A 249 25.80 -48.20 29.89
N SER A 250 25.92 -49.46 30.26
CA SER A 250 24.91 -50.41 30.68
C SER A 250 24.82 -50.43 32.21
N SER A 251 23.65 -50.13 32.80
CA SER A 251 23.26 -50.68 34.10
C SER A 251 21.80 -50.35 34.48
N THR A 252 20.96 -51.38 34.37
CA THR A 252 19.96 -51.89 35.32
C THR A 252 19.48 -51.01 36.50
N SER A 253 18.17 -50.70 36.54
CA SER A 253 17.24 -50.79 37.71
C SER A 253 15.85 -50.26 37.27
N GLN A 254 14.80 -51.09 37.17
CA GLN A 254 13.84 -51.47 38.22
C GLN A 254 13.29 -50.27 39.03
N LEU A 255 12.10 -49.75 38.73
CA LEU A 255 10.87 -49.92 39.55
C LEU A 255 9.64 -49.14 39.01
N SER A 256 8.49 -49.84 39.05
CA SER A 256 7.11 -49.40 39.36
C SER A 256 6.35 -48.36 38.52
N ASN A 257 5.25 -48.84 37.91
CA ASN A 257 3.98 -48.13 37.65
C ASN A 257 3.39 -47.51 38.93
N PRO A 258 2.50 -46.48 38.86
CA PRO A 258 1.06 -46.76 38.71
C PRO A 258 0.21 -45.72 37.93
N THR A 259 -0.84 -46.24 37.27
CA THR A 259 -2.24 -45.78 37.27
C THR A 259 -2.66 -44.45 36.58
N THR A 260 -3.40 -44.63 35.47
CA THR A 260 -4.74 -44.09 35.11
C THR A 260 -5.14 -42.67 35.54
N ILE A 261 -5.62 -41.85 34.58
CA ILE A 261 -6.84 -41.00 34.68
C ILE A 261 -7.29 -40.50 33.28
N ASN A 262 -8.53 -40.86 32.91
CA ASN A 262 -9.60 -40.20 32.10
C ASN A 262 -9.26 -39.09 31.10
N SER A 263 -9.64 -39.17 29.81
CA SER A 263 -11.00 -39.07 29.22
C SER A 263 -11.70 -37.71 29.42
N ILE A 264 -11.62 -36.83 28.42
CA ILE A 264 -12.64 -35.79 28.09
C ILE A 264 -12.67 -35.65 26.55
N ARG A 265 -13.59 -36.33 25.86
CA ARG A 265 -14.89 -35.82 25.32
C ARG A 265 -14.79 -34.64 24.34
N ASN A 266 -14.84 -34.98 23.05
CA ASN A 266 -15.49 -34.16 22.01
C ASN A 266 -17.02 -34.13 22.22
N PRO A 267 -17.69 -33.07 21.77
CA PRO A 267 -19.01 -33.22 21.18
C PRO A 267 -19.04 -32.72 19.74
N SER A 268 -19.33 -33.65 18.84
CA SER A 268 -20.00 -33.42 17.57
C SER A 268 -21.50 -33.19 17.83
N VAL A 269 -22.09 -32.16 17.21
CA VAL A 269 -23.54 -32.08 16.96
C VAL A 269 -23.75 -31.63 15.51
N SER A 270 -24.20 -32.58 14.70
CA SER A 270 -24.97 -32.42 13.46
C SER A 270 -26.39 -31.92 13.83
N THR A 271 -27.26 -31.33 13.00
CA THR A 271 -27.74 -31.73 11.67
C THR A 271 -28.90 -30.78 11.27
N SER A 272 -29.34 -30.92 10.01
CA SER A 272 -30.57 -30.44 9.33
C SER A 272 -30.43 -29.12 8.55
N SER A 273 -30.51 -29.05 7.21
CA SER A 273 -31.19 -29.75 6.11
C SER A 273 -32.64 -29.31 5.84
N SER A 274 -32.81 -28.57 4.73
CA SER A 274 -34.01 -28.49 3.87
C SER A 274 -33.58 -27.83 2.56
N GLN A 275 -33.35 -28.59 1.48
CA GLN A 275 -34.28 -28.85 0.35
C GLN A 275 -34.89 -27.56 -0.24
N ALA A 276 -34.45 -27.08 -1.42
CA ALA A 276 -34.67 -27.57 -2.79
C ALA A 276 -36.06 -27.24 -3.35
N SER A 277 -36.11 -26.37 -4.37
CA SER A 277 -37.13 -26.39 -5.41
C SER A 277 -36.69 -25.57 -6.63
N SER A 278 -36.44 -26.29 -7.71
CA SER A 278 -36.34 -25.81 -9.09
C SER A 278 -37.67 -25.20 -9.56
N LEU A 279 -37.61 -24.26 -10.51
CA LEU A 279 -38.64 -24.13 -11.55
C LEU A 279 -38.00 -23.49 -12.80
N GLU A 280 -38.06 -24.24 -13.88
CA GLU A 280 -37.85 -23.81 -15.26
C GLU A 280 -38.94 -22.81 -15.69
N SER A 281 -38.59 -21.85 -16.56
CA SER A 281 -39.45 -21.49 -17.67
C SER A 281 -38.63 -20.87 -18.81
N LEU A 282 -38.60 -21.61 -19.94
CA LEU A 282 -38.49 -21.11 -21.32
C LEU A 282 -39.62 -20.07 -21.55
N ILE A 283 -39.56 -19.07 -22.43
CA ILE A 283 -39.58 -19.09 -23.92
C ILE A 283 -39.17 -17.65 -24.46
N PRO A 284 -39.25 -17.27 -25.78
CA PRO A 284 -38.13 -17.08 -26.71
C PRO A 284 -37.90 -15.65 -27.28
N VAL A 285 -36.75 -15.51 -27.96
CA VAL A 285 -36.45 -14.77 -29.22
C VAL A 285 -37.36 -13.61 -29.68
N THR A 286 -36.78 -12.42 -29.87
CA THR A 286 -36.75 -11.68 -31.17
C THR A 286 -35.67 -10.58 -31.16
N PRO A 287 -34.91 -10.39 -32.25
CA PRO A 287 -34.02 -9.24 -32.44
C PRO A 287 -34.72 -8.13 -33.25
N ASN A 288 -34.74 -6.90 -32.72
CA ASN A 288 -35.12 -5.72 -33.50
C ASN A 288 -33.88 -4.90 -33.83
N THR A 289 -33.51 -4.94 -35.11
CA THR A 289 -32.63 -3.99 -35.79
C THR A 289 -33.50 -2.93 -36.45
N PRO A 290 -33.17 -1.64 -36.37
CA PRO A 290 -33.52 -0.71 -37.43
C PRO A 290 -32.27 -0.25 -38.18
N ALA A 291 -32.53 -0.08 -39.47
CA ALA A 291 -31.59 0.13 -40.55
C ALA A 291 -30.85 1.47 -40.52
N VAL A 292 -29.70 1.42 -41.18
CA VAL A 292 -29.00 2.52 -41.83
C VAL A 292 -29.96 3.33 -42.70
N SER A 293 -29.98 4.65 -42.53
CA SER A 293 -30.34 5.58 -43.60
C SER A 293 -29.15 6.49 -43.90
N SER A 294 -28.52 6.20 -45.03
CA SER A 294 -27.63 7.11 -45.76
C SER A 294 -28.42 7.69 -46.93
N ALA A 295 -28.59 9.00 -46.95
CA ALA A 295 -28.96 9.82 -48.10
C ALA A 295 -28.48 11.24 -47.74
N SER A 296 -27.38 11.69 -48.33
CA SER A 296 -27.33 12.61 -49.48
C SER A 296 -27.74 14.03 -49.10
#